data_AF-A0A453R1U0-F1
#
_entry.id   AF-A0A453R1U0-F1
#
_cell.length_a   1.000
_cell.length_b   1.000
_cell.length_c   1.000
_cell.angle_alpha   90.00
_cell.angle_beta   90.00
_cell.angle_gamma   90.00
#
_symmetry.space_group_name_H-M   'P 1'
#
loop_
_entity.id
_entity.type
_entity.pdbx_description
1 polymer ?
#
loop_
_entity_poly.entity_id
_entity_poly.type
_entity_poly.pdbx_seq_one_letter_code
_entity_poly.pdbx_strand_id
1 'polypeptide(L)'
;MITGPIPSAIGSLEHLLKLNLSKNALVGFIPAEFGNLRSIGEIDLSNNHLGGLIPQELGMLQNLMLLKLENNNITGDVSSLMNCFSLNTLNISFNNLAGVVPTDNNFSRFSPDSFLGNPGLCGYWLASCRSSSHQDKPQISKAAILGIALGGLVILLMILIAVCRPHSPPVFKDISVSKPVSNVPPKLVILNMNMALHVYEDIMRMTENLSEKYIIGYGASSTVYKCVLKNCRPVAIKKLYAQYPQSLKEFQTELETVGSIKHRNLVSLQGYSLSPVGNLLFYEYMENGSLWDVLHEGQSKKKKLDWETRLRIALGAAQGLAYLHHDCSPRIIHRDVKSKNILLDKDYEPHLTDFGIAKSLCVSKTHTSTYVMGTIGYIDPEYARTSRLNEKSDVYSYGIVLLELLT
;
A
#
# COMPACT_ATOMS: atom_id res chain seq x y z
N MET A 1 35.23 -11.77 10.33
CA MET A 1 34.53 -11.63 11.62
C MET A 1 35.00 -10.32 12.22
N ILE A 2 34.11 -9.32 12.29
CA ILE A 2 34.42 -7.98 12.80
C ILE A 2 34.16 -7.95 14.31
N THR A 3 35.03 -7.30 15.08
CA THR A 3 34.93 -7.14 16.54
C THR A 3 35.00 -5.66 16.92
N GLY A 4 34.62 -5.35 18.16
CA GLY A 4 34.63 -3.98 18.69
C GLY A 4 33.28 -3.26 18.56
N PRO A 5 33.20 -1.98 18.96
CA PRO A 5 31.97 -1.20 18.91
C PRO A 5 31.64 -0.76 17.49
N ILE A 6 30.35 -0.50 17.24
CA ILE A 6 29.89 0.15 16.02
C ILE A 6 30.36 1.62 16.03
N PRO A 7 31.13 2.08 15.03
CA PRO A 7 31.57 3.47 14.98
C PRO A 7 30.39 4.43 14.78
N SER A 8 30.27 5.46 15.61
CA SER A 8 29.24 6.51 15.46
C SER A 8 29.34 7.26 14.13
N ALA A 9 30.54 7.30 13.52
CA ALA A 9 30.77 7.87 12.20
C ALA A 9 29.92 7.24 11.09
N ILE A 10 29.42 6.01 11.25
CA ILE A 10 28.46 5.43 10.30
C ILE A 10 27.21 6.31 10.20
N GLY A 11 26.79 6.96 11.29
CA GLY A 11 25.65 7.87 11.31
C GLY A 11 25.77 9.09 10.39
N SER A 12 26.98 9.45 9.92
CA SER A 12 27.15 10.54 8.95
C SER A 12 26.87 10.12 7.50
N LEU A 13 26.58 8.84 7.25
CA LEU A 13 26.27 8.31 5.92
C LEU A 13 24.79 8.53 5.59
N GLU A 14 24.38 9.78 5.42
CA GLU A 14 22.96 10.17 5.24
C GLU A 14 22.27 9.49 4.04
N HIS A 15 23.04 9.04 3.04
CA HIS A 15 22.59 8.35 1.84
C HIS A 15 22.62 6.81 1.94
N LEU A 16 23.05 6.25 3.07
CA LEU A 16 23.11 4.80 3.25
C LEU A 16 21.71 4.21 3.20
N LEU A 17 21.45 3.32 2.24
CA LEU A 17 20.15 2.69 2.04
C LEU A 17 19.98 1.40 2.85
N LYS A 18 21.07 0.64 3.01
CA LYS A 18 21.09 -0.63 3.72
C LYS A 18 22.35 -0.74 4.56
N LEU A 19 22.20 -1.11 5.82
CA LEU A 19 23.29 -1.41 6.73
C LEU A 19 23.11 -2.83 7.24
N ASN A 20 23.98 -3.73 6.77
CA ASN A 20 24.03 -5.10 7.26
C ASN A 20 25.37 -5.34 7.96
N LEU A 21 25.32 -5.45 9.28
CA LEU A 21 26.45 -5.83 10.14
C LEU A 21 26.18 -7.15 10.87
N SER A 22 25.20 -7.92 10.40
CA SER A 22 24.78 -9.18 11.03
C SER A 22 25.89 -10.23 11.06
N LYS A 23 25.80 -11.16 12.01
CA LYS A 23 26.71 -12.32 12.12
C LYS A 23 28.17 -11.92 12.30
N ASN A 24 28.42 -10.96 13.19
CA ASN A 24 29.75 -10.56 13.62
C ASN A 24 29.89 -10.74 15.14
N ALA A 25 31.01 -10.27 15.70
CA ALA A 25 31.27 -10.26 17.13
C ALA A 25 31.33 -8.82 17.65
N LEU A 26 30.44 -7.96 17.14
CA LEU A 26 30.34 -6.56 17.55
C LEU A 26 29.80 -6.47 18.98
N VAL A 27 30.37 -5.57 19.76
CA VAL A 27 30.06 -5.33 21.18
C VAL A 27 29.66 -3.86 21.40
N GLY A 28 29.26 -3.48 22.60
CA GLY A 28 28.86 -2.10 22.89
C GLY A 28 27.42 -1.82 22.46
N PHE A 29 27.08 -0.56 22.16
CA PHE A 29 25.72 -0.10 21.93
C PHE A 29 25.46 0.28 20.48
N ILE A 30 24.17 0.38 20.12
CA ILE A 30 23.74 0.98 18.85
C ILE A 30 23.94 2.51 18.97
N PRO A 31 24.75 3.16 18.10
CA PRO A 31 24.99 4.60 18.21
C PRO A 31 23.71 5.42 17.95
N ALA A 32 23.45 6.44 18.77
CA ALA A 32 22.30 7.33 18.60
C ALA A 32 22.37 8.10 17.27
N GLU A 33 23.59 8.32 16.76
CA GLU A 33 23.86 8.93 15.46
C GLU A 33 23.24 8.17 14.28
N PHE A 34 22.80 6.91 14.48
CA PHE A 34 22.02 6.20 13.47
C PHE A 34 20.72 6.92 13.13
N GLY A 35 20.18 7.77 14.02
CA GLY A 35 19.06 8.66 13.72
C GLY A 35 19.33 9.69 12.60
N ASN A 36 20.60 9.89 12.23
CA ASN A 36 21.00 10.77 11.12
C ASN A 36 21.00 10.05 9.76
N LEU A 37 20.82 8.73 9.71
CA LEU A 37 20.80 7.95 8.47
C LEU A 37 19.49 8.18 7.68
N ARG A 38 19.30 9.37 7.11
CA ARG A 38 18.02 9.82 6.53
C ARG A 38 17.46 8.92 5.42
N SER A 39 18.32 8.20 4.70
CA SER A 39 17.92 7.33 3.58
C SER A 39 17.83 5.84 3.95
N ILE A 40 18.10 5.45 5.21
CA ILE A 40 18.19 4.05 5.59
C ILE A 40 16.84 3.36 5.53
N GLY A 41 16.77 2.28 4.76
CA GLY A 41 15.61 1.42 4.62
C GLY A 41 15.72 0.14 5.45
N GLU A 42 16.94 -0.39 5.59
CA GLU A 42 17.18 -1.68 6.23
C GLU A 42 18.38 -1.59 7.17
N ILE A 43 18.17 -1.96 8.43
CA ILE A 43 19.23 -2.14 9.43
C ILE A 43 19.15 -3.59 9.93
N ASP A 44 20.20 -4.36 9.66
CA ASP A 44 20.38 -5.70 10.17
C ASP A 44 21.66 -5.78 11.03
N LEU A 45 21.46 -5.82 12.34
CA LEU A 45 22.51 -5.96 13.36
C LEU A 45 22.41 -7.32 14.08
N SER A 46 21.62 -8.24 13.55
CA SER A 46 21.33 -9.53 14.19
C SER A 46 22.58 -10.38 14.40
N ASN A 47 22.54 -11.27 15.40
CA ASN A 47 23.62 -12.22 15.69
C ASN A 47 24.95 -11.52 15.97
N ASN A 48 24.96 -10.68 17.01
CA ASN A 48 26.14 -9.98 17.54
C ASN A 48 26.11 -10.04 19.08
N HIS A 49 26.98 -9.27 19.75
CA HIS A 49 27.02 -9.13 21.21
C HIS A 49 26.68 -7.69 21.64
N LEU A 50 25.81 -7.00 20.88
CA LEU A 50 25.41 -5.63 21.17
C LEU A 50 24.51 -5.58 22.40
N GLY A 51 24.68 -4.57 23.25
CA GLY A 51 23.88 -4.35 24.45
C GLY A 51 23.45 -2.89 24.59
N GLY A 52 22.97 -2.54 25.78
CA GLY A 52 22.40 -1.21 26.03
C GLY A 52 21.00 -1.07 25.46
N LEU A 53 20.50 0.17 25.42
CA LEU A 53 19.13 0.49 25.01
C LEU A 53 19.02 0.63 23.49
N ILE A 54 17.81 0.44 22.97
CA ILE A 54 17.46 0.86 21.61
C ILE A 54 17.38 2.40 21.59
N PRO A 55 18.21 3.10 20.81
CA PRO A 55 18.19 4.57 20.77
C PRO A 55 16.84 5.09 20.29
N GLN A 56 16.27 6.07 21.01
CA GLN A 56 15.01 6.71 20.64
C GLN A 56 15.11 7.44 19.28
N GLU A 57 16.33 7.84 18.90
CA GLU A 57 16.65 8.51 17.65
C GLU A 57 16.34 7.63 16.43
N LEU A 58 16.29 6.29 16.58
CA LEU A 58 15.80 5.40 15.53
C LEU A 58 14.33 5.69 15.17
N GLY A 59 13.53 6.19 16.11
CA GLY A 59 12.18 6.68 15.86
C GLY A 59 12.11 7.92 14.96
N MET A 60 13.23 8.60 14.73
CA MET A 60 13.30 9.73 13.78
C MET A 60 13.44 9.26 12.32
N LEU A 61 13.78 7.98 12.10
CA LEU A 61 14.04 7.42 10.78
C LEU A 61 12.73 7.12 10.05
N GLN A 62 12.33 8.03 9.16
CA GLN A 62 11.08 7.94 8.42
C GLN A 62 11.10 6.90 7.29
N ASN A 63 12.27 6.36 6.94
CA ASN A 63 12.43 5.40 5.84
C ASN A 63 12.75 3.97 6.32
N LEU A 64 12.98 3.75 7.61
CA LEU A 64 13.38 2.45 8.15
C LEU A 64 12.22 1.46 8.05
N MET A 65 12.31 0.53 7.10
CA MET A 65 11.29 -0.50 6.84
C MET A 65 11.62 -1.83 7.50
N LEU A 66 12.90 -2.15 7.68
CA LEU A 66 13.37 -3.39 8.29
C LEU A 66 14.38 -3.10 9.38
N LEU A 67 14.09 -3.60 10.59
CA LEU A 67 14.99 -3.56 11.74
C LEU A 67 15.11 -4.96 12.33
N LYS A 68 16.33 -5.51 12.24
CA LYS A 68 16.69 -6.81 12.80
C LYS A 68 17.77 -6.65 13.85
N LEU A 69 17.45 -7.02 15.07
CA LEU A 69 18.29 -6.94 16.25
C LEU A 69 18.38 -8.29 16.98
N GLU A 70 17.84 -9.37 16.40
CA GLU A 70 17.75 -10.66 17.08
C GLU A 70 19.10 -11.25 17.47
N ASN A 71 19.13 -12.07 18.53
CA ASN A 71 20.34 -12.68 19.07
C ASN A 71 21.42 -11.63 19.41
N ASN A 72 21.08 -10.75 20.33
CA ASN A 72 21.99 -9.77 20.93
C ASN A 72 21.74 -9.72 22.44
N ASN A 73 22.36 -8.77 23.14
CA ASN A 73 22.27 -8.58 24.58
C ASN A 73 21.57 -7.24 24.95
N ILE A 74 20.68 -6.75 24.09
CA ILE A 74 20.00 -5.46 24.19
C ILE A 74 19.01 -5.46 25.37
N THR A 75 18.95 -4.36 26.11
CA THR A 75 18.11 -4.17 27.30
C THR A 75 17.16 -2.99 27.12
N GLY A 76 16.28 -2.75 28.10
CA GLY A 76 15.30 -1.67 28.06
C GLY A 76 13.94 -2.13 27.54
N ASP A 77 13.09 -1.16 27.19
CA ASP A 77 11.76 -1.41 26.65
C ASP A 77 11.72 -1.21 25.12
N VAL A 78 10.53 -1.41 24.55
CA VAL A 78 10.28 -1.22 23.11
C VAL A 78 9.67 0.15 22.81
N SER A 79 9.56 1.05 23.79
CA SER A 79 8.90 2.35 23.63
C SER A 79 9.63 3.25 22.64
N SER A 80 10.96 3.15 22.54
CA SER A 80 11.79 3.83 21.54
C SER A 80 11.35 3.55 20.09
N LEU A 81 10.73 2.39 19.85
CA LEU A 81 10.28 1.97 18.52
C LEU A 81 8.86 2.45 18.18
N MET A 82 8.12 3.06 19.12
CA MET A 82 6.75 3.54 18.88
C MET A 82 6.64 4.60 17.79
N ASN A 83 7.71 5.36 17.57
CA ASN A 83 7.78 6.41 16.57
C ASN A 83 8.35 5.92 15.22
N CYS A 84 8.72 4.64 15.11
CA CYS A 84 9.16 4.02 13.86
C CYS A 84 7.96 3.66 12.96
N PHE A 85 7.21 4.67 12.51
CA PHE A 85 5.94 4.46 11.80
C PHE A 85 6.09 3.65 10.50
N SER A 86 7.24 3.78 9.82
CA SER A 86 7.54 3.13 8.53
C SER A 86 7.99 1.67 8.65
N LEU A 87 8.18 1.15 9.87
CA LEU A 87 8.75 -0.17 10.09
C LEU A 87 7.76 -1.29 9.71
N ASN A 88 8.05 -2.05 8.67
CA ASN A 88 7.20 -3.17 8.23
C ASN A 88 7.69 -4.52 8.74
N THR A 89 8.99 -4.64 9.01
CA THR A 89 9.60 -5.86 9.54
C THR A 89 10.43 -5.53 10.75
N LEU A 90 10.05 -6.10 11.89
CA LEU A 90 10.75 -6.00 13.16
C LEU A 90 11.15 -7.41 13.60
N ASN A 91 12.40 -7.58 14.02
CA ASN A 91 12.80 -8.76 14.80
C ASN A 91 13.73 -8.31 15.92
N ILE A 92 13.28 -8.45 17.16
CA ILE A 92 14.02 -8.12 18.39
C ILE A 92 14.09 -9.32 19.32
N SER A 93 13.83 -10.52 18.79
CA SER A 93 13.82 -11.76 19.56
C SER A 93 15.19 -12.09 20.13
N PHE A 94 15.23 -12.90 21.19
CA PHE A 94 16.45 -13.38 21.83
C PHE A 94 17.38 -12.22 22.25
N ASN A 95 16.84 -11.33 23.07
CA ASN A 95 17.52 -10.22 23.72
C ASN A 95 17.13 -10.19 25.22
N ASN A 96 17.51 -9.14 25.95
CA ASN A 96 17.18 -8.92 27.36
C ASN A 96 16.17 -7.77 27.54
N LEU A 97 15.26 -7.58 26.57
CA LEU A 97 14.23 -6.54 26.65
C LEU A 97 13.20 -6.85 27.73
N ALA A 98 12.63 -5.80 28.31
CA ALA A 98 11.65 -5.88 29.38
C ALA A 98 10.52 -4.86 29.23
N GLY A 99 9.44 -5.06 29.98
CA GLY A 99 8.26 -4.18 29.94
C GLY A 99 7.16 -4.69 29.02
N VAL A 100 6.14 -3.87 28.78
CA VAL A 100 4.96 -4.27 28.02
C VAL A 100 5.13 -3.87 26.55
N VAL A 101 4.79 -4.78 25.63
CA VAL A 101 4.71 -4.45 24.21
C VAL A 101 3.45 -3.60 23.97
N PRO A 102 3.59 -2.34 23.51
CA PRO A 102 2.44 -1.47 23.26
C PRO A 102 1.49 -2.10 22.25
N THR A 103 0.19 -1.96 22.47
CA THR A 103 -0.85 -2.33 21.48
C THR A 103 -1.24 -1.17 20.57
N ASP A 104 -0.86 0.06 20.95
CA ASP A 104 -1.11 1.28 20.19
C ASP A 104 -0.17 1.41 18.98
N ASN A 105 -0.48 2.34 18.07
CA ASN A 105 0.32 2.63 16.86
C ASN A 105 0.64 1.39 16.01
N ASN A 106 -0.27 0.40 16.01
CA ASN A 106 -0.22 -0.79 15.15
C ASN A 106 0.97 -1.73 15.42
N PHE A 107 1.52 -1.76 16.65
CA PHE A 107 2.54 -2.76 17.05
C PHE A 107 2.04 -4.21 16.98
N SER A 108 0.72 -4.41 17.02
CA SER A 108 0.05 -5.70 16.79
C SER A 108 0.22 -6.27 15.38
N ARG A 109 0.75 -5.49 14.42
CA ARG A 109 1.07 -5.99 13.07
C ARG A 109 2.28 -6.92 13.02
N PHE A 110 3.16 -6.84 14.02
CA PHE A 110 4.38 -7.64 14.07
C PHE A 110 4.08 -9.03 14.65
N SER A 111 4.67 -10.08 14.06
CA SER A 111 4.48 -11.45 14.54
C SER A 111 4.93 -11.57 16.00
N PRO A 112 4.23 -12.35 16.85
CA PRO A 112 4.73 -12.70 18.19
C PRO A 112 6.16 -13.24 18.19
N ASP A 113 6.57 -13.92 17.12
CA ASP A 113 7.92 -14.47 16.95
C ASP A 113 9.00 -13.39 17.01
N SER A 114 8.70 -12.17 16.56
CA SER A 114 9.60 -11.01 16.58
C SER A 114 10.03 -10.59 17.97
N PHE A 115 9.36 -11.08 19.02
CA PHE A 115 9.56 -10.66 20.41
C PHE A 115 9.99 -11.83 21.32
N LEU A 116 10.02 -13.06 20.81
CA LEU A 116 10.35 -14.27 21.59
C LEU A 116 11.75 -14.19 22.22
N GLY A 117 11.99 -14.96 23.27
CA GLY A 117 13.31 -15.04 23.88
C GLY A 117 13.76 -13.79 24.65
N ASN A 118 12.85 -12.86 24.93
CA ASN A 118 13.07 -11.72 25.85
C ASN A 118 12.39 -12.01 27.21
N PRO A 119 13.12 -12.40 28.26
CA PRO A 119 12.52 -12.92 29.49
C PRO A 119 11.72 -11.89 30.30
N GLY A 120 11.99 -10.59 30.15
CA GLY A 120 11.28 -9.52 30.84
C GLY A 120 10.14 -8.89 30.03
N LEU A 121 9.97 -9.29 28.76
CA LEU A 121 9.07 -8.62 27.82
C LEU A 121 7.69 -9.28 27.79
N CYS A 122 6.66 -8.44 27.82
CA CYS A 122 5.29 -8.82 28.07
C CYS A 122 4.40 -8.42 26.89
N GLY A 123 4.01 -9.38 26.04
CA GLY A 123 3.12 -9.13 24.89
C GLY A 123 1.66 -9.47 25.16
N TYR A 124 0.73 -8.92 24.38
CA TYR A 124 -0.71 -9.21 24.49
C TYR A 124 -1.05 -10.68 24.22
N TRP A 125 -0.17 -11.41 23.54
CA TRP A 125 -0.28 -12.85 23.25
C TRP A 125 0.17 -13.73 24.43
N LEU A 126 0.80 -13.16 25.48
CA LEU A 126 1.18 -13.86 26.70
C LEU A 126 0.09 -13.68 27.76
N ALA A 127 -0.62 -14.76 28.09
CA ALA A 127 -1.78 -14.78 28.98
C ALA A 127 -1.50 -14.46 30.47
N SER A 128 -0.32 -13.95 30.83
CA SER A 128 -0.02 -13.54 32.20
C SER A 128 1.11 -12.51 32.23
N CYS A 129 0.75 -11.25 32.06
CA CYS A 129 1.56 -10.14 32.54
C CYS A 129 0.85 -9.52 33.75
N ARG A 130 1.07 -10.11 34.92
CA ARG A 130 0.72 -9.47 36.19
C ARG A 130 1.77 -8.41 36.45
N SER A 131 1.35 -7.15 36.48
CA SER A 131 2.17 -6.01 36.88
C SER A 131 2.77 -6.29 38.27
N SER A 132 4.05 -6.63 38.33
CA SER A 132 4.79 -6.59 39.58
C SER A 132 5.22 -5.15 39.84
N SER A 133 4.34 -4.38 40.46
CA SER A 133 4.81 -3.36 41.40
C SER A 133 5.64 -4.10 42.46
N HIS A 134 6.84 -3.59 42.73
CA HIS A 134 7.72 -3.97 43.83
C HIS A 134 7.07 -4.83 44.93
N GLN A 135 7.55 -6.06 45.14
CA GLN A 135 8.04 -6.53 46.45
C GLN A 135 8.54 -7.99 46.42
N ASP A 136 9.67 -8.17 47.10
CA ASP A 136 10.27 -9.34 47.76
C ASP A 136 9.94 -10.78 47.31
N LYS A 137 11.01 -11.58 47.15
CA LYS A 137 11.00 -13.03 46.90
C LYS A 137 10.14 -13.79 47.92
N PRO A 138 9.27 -14.75 47.49
CA PRO A 138 8.78 -15.80 48.37
C PRO A 138 9.20 -17.21 47.94
N GLN A 139 9.46 -18.07 48.93
CA GLN A 139 9.68 -19.52 48.77
C GLN A 139 8.35 -20.25 48.52
N ILE A 140 8.34 -21.18 47.56
CA ILE A 140 7.15 -21.97 47.16
C ILE A 140 7.03 -23.25 48.03
N SER A 141 5.85 -23.47 48.60
CA SER A 141 5.52 -24.64 49.44
C SER A 141 5.39 -25.94 48.62
N LYS A 142 5.85 -27.07 49.20
CA LYS A 142 5.84 -28.42 48.59
C LYS A 142 4.44 -28.90 48.16
N ALA A 143 3.37 -28.34 48.72
CA ALA A 143 1.99 -28.65 48.32
C ALA A 143 1.63 -28.13 46.93
N ALA A 144 2.24 -27.01 46.49
CA ALA A 144 1.98 -26.43 45.17
C ALA A 144 2.56 -27.31 44.03
N ILE A 145 3.65 -28.02 44.30
CA ILE A 145 4.32 -28.91 43.34
C ILE A 145 3.43 -30.12 43.01
N LEU A 146 2.74 -30.67 44.01
CA LEU A 146 1.80 -31.79 43.83
C LEU A 146 0.56 -31.39 43.01
N GLY A 147 0.06 -30.16 43.20
CA GLY A 147 -1.08 -29.65 42.44
C GLY A 147 -0.77 -29.46 40.94
N ILE A 148 0.43 -28.99 40.62
CA ILE A 148 0.87 -28.78 39.23
C ILE A 148 1.05 -30.13 38.51
N ALA A 149 1.58 -31.14 39.18
CA ALA A 149 1.78 -32.47 38.60
C ALA A 149 0.44 -33.16 38.26
N LEU A 150 -0.56 -33.07 39.14
CA LEU A 150 -1.90 -33.61 38.92
C LEU A 150 -2.64 -32.88 37.79
N GLY A 151 -2.51 -31.54 37.72
CA GLY A 151 -3.09 -30.75 36.64
C GLY A 151 -2.51 -31.07 35.26
N GLY A 152 -1.19 -31.26 35.19
CA GLY A 152 -0.51 -31.64 33.94
C GLY A 152 -0.96 -32.99 33.38
N LEU A 153 -1.20 -33.97 34.26
CA LEU A 153 -1.63 -35.32 33.84
C LEU A 153 -3.03 -35.30 33.20
N VAL A 154 -3.94 -34.48 33.72
CA VAL A 154 -5.32 -34.35 33.19
C VAL A 154 -5.31 -33.69 31.81
N ILE A 155 -4.48 -32.67 31.61
CA ILE A 155 -4.34 -31.99 30.31
C ILE A 155 -3.76 -32.94 29.26
N LEU A 156 -2.78 -33.76 29.64
CA LEU A 156 -2.17 -34.74 28.73
C LEU A 156 -3.18 -35.80 28.26
N LEU A 157 -4.05 -36.27 29.16
CA LEU A 157 -5.14 -37.19 28.85
C LEU A 157 -6.17 -36.58 27.89
N MET A 158 -6.52 -35.29 28.07
CA MET A 158 -7.44 -34.58 27.19
C MET A 158 -6.88 -34.42 25.76
N ILE A 159 -5.57 -34.17 25.63
CA ILE A 159 -4.89 -34.06 24.33
C ILE A 159 -4.85 -35.42 23.62
N LEU A 160 -4.55 -36.50 24.35
CA LEU A 160 -4.56 -37.86 23.79
C LEU A 160 -5.94 -38.26 23.25
N ILE A 161 -7.02 -37.86 23.94
CA ILE A 161 -8.39 -38.10 23.48
C ILE A 161 -8.71 -37.30 22.20
N ALA A 162 -8.19 -36.07 22.09
CA ALA A 162 -8.40 -35.23 20.91
C ALA A 162 -7.66 -35.75 19.67
N VAL A 163 -6.45 -36.28 19.85
CA VAL A 163 -5.61 -36.82 18.77
C VAL A 163 -6.12 -38.17 18.25
N CYS A 164 -6.75 -38.98 19.11
CA CYS A 164 -7.30 -40.28 18.71
C CYS A 164 -8.66 -40.19 17.99
N ARG A 165 -9.22 -39.00 17.73
CA ARG A 165 -10.44 -38.86 16.93
C ARG A 165 -10.09 -38.83 15.44
N PRO A 166 -10.56 -39.78 14.61
CA PRO A 166 -10.30 -39.76 13.18
C PRO A 166 -10.94 -38.53 12.54
N HIS A 167 -10.12 -37.67 11.91
CA HIS A 167 -10.53 -36.49 11.16
C HIS A 167 -10.62 -36.82 9.66
N SER A 168 -11.84 -36.88 9.13
CA SER A 168 -12.10 -36.72 7.71
C SER A 168 -12.02 -35.23 7.35
N PRO A 169 -11.32 -34.82 6.27
CA PRO A 169 -11.25 -33.41 5.90
C PRO A 169 -12.59 -32.93 5.32
N PRO A 170 -13.04 -31.71 5.64
CA PRO A 170 -14.27 -31.17 5.05
C PRO A 170 -14.01 -30.67 3.63
N VAL A 171 -14.90 -31.06 2.71
CA VAL A 171 -15.01 -30.52 1.36
C VAL A 171 -15.46 -29.05 1.46
N PHE A 172 -14.69 -28.14 0.85
CA PHE A 172 -15.01 -26.71 0.79
C PHE A 172 -16.18 -26.48 -0.16
N LYS A 173 -17.30 -25.97 0.38
CA LYS A 173 -18.40 -25.38 -0.40
C LYS A 173 -18.14 -23.89 -0.57
N ASP A 174 -18.34 -23.39 -1.79
CA ASP A 174 -18.31 -21.97 -2.13
C ASP A 174 -19.18 -21.15 -1.17
N ILE A 175 -18.56 -20.17 -0.52
CA ILE A 175 -19.26 -19.22 0.36
C ILE A 175 -19.92 -18.18 -0.54
N SER A 176 -21.20 -18.41 -0.79
CA SER A 176 -22.16 -17.35 -1.11
C SER A 176 -22.20 -16.37 0.07
N VAL A 177 -21.82 -15.12 -0.18
CA VAL A 177 -21.83 -14.05 0.81
C VAL A 177 -23.28 -13.66 1.10
N SER A 178 -23.81 -14.06 2.25
CA SER A 178 -25.04 -13.52 2.83
C SER A 178 -24.76 -12.93 4.21
N LYS A 179 -24.50 -11.61 4.23
CA LYS A 179 -24.81 -10.73 5.35
C LYS A 179 -25.57 -9.52 4.80
N PRO A 180 -26.53 -8.97 5.56
CA PRO A 180 -27.60 -8.15 5.01
C PRO A 180 -27.02 -6.83 4.51
N VAL A 181 -26.90 -6.76 3.20
CA VAL A 181 -26.75 -5.56 2.42
C VAL A 181 -27.89 -4.61 2.80
N SER A 182 -27.55 -3.36 3.12
CA SER A 182 -28.53 -2.28 3.13
C SER A 182 -29.39 -2.37 1.86
N ASN A 183 -30.71 -2.55 2.00
CA ASN A 183 -31.71 -2.66 0.92
C ASN A 183 -31.87 -1.35 0.10
N VAL A 184 -30.78 -0.61 -0.12
CA VAL A 184 -30.77 0.55 -0.99
C VAL A 184 -30.55 0.01 -2.41
N PRO A 185 -31.52 0.19 -3.32
CA PRO A 185 -31.33 -0.22 -4.70
C PRO A 185 -30.11 0.51 -5.28
N PRO A 186 -29.33 -0.16 -6.16
CA PRO A 186 -28.15 0.45 -6.76
C PRO A 186 -28.54 1.76 -7.45
N LYS A 187 -27.91 2.86 -7.02
CA LYS A 187 -28.22 4.19 -7.54
C LYS A 187 -27.20 4.52 -8.61
N LEU A 188 -27.67 4.76 -9.83
CA LEU A 188 -26.87 5.37 -10.89
C LEU A 188 -26.98 6.89 -10.75
N VAL A 189 -25.85 7.56 -10.65
CA VAL A 189 -25.73 9.02 -10.64
C VAL A 189 -25.10 9.45 -11.95
N ILE A 190 -25.80 10.34 -12.65
CA ILE A 190 -25.43 10.81 -13.98
C ILE A 190 -24.79 12.19 -13.84
N LEU A 191 -23.55 12.32 -14.30
CA LEU A 191 -22.82 13.58 -14.31
C LEU A 191 -22.91 14.28 -15.67
N ASN A 192 -23.11 13.51 -16.74
CA ASN A 192 -23.18 14.00 -18.11
C ASN A 192 -24.46 13.52 -18.82
N MET A 193 -25.12 14.43 -19.54
CA MET A 193 -26.39 14.18 -20.24
C MET A 193 -26.31 13.06 -21.28
N ASN A 194 -25.10 12.72 -21.76
CA ASN A 194 -24.88 11.57 -22.62
C ASN A 194 -25.36 10.24 -22.01
N MET A 195 -25.45 10.15 -20.68
CA MET A 195 -25.94 8.99 -19.94
C MET A 195 -27.42 9.11 -19.50
N ALA A 196 -28.09 10.24 -19.74
CA ALA A 196 -29.40 10.59 -19.17
C ALA A 196 -30.53 9.59 -19.43
N LEU A 197 -30.46 8.82 -20.51
CA LEU A 197 -31.50 7.86 -20.92
C LEU A 197 -31.28 6.44 -20.36
N HIS A 198 -30.25 6.22 -19.54
CA HIS A 198 -29.88 4.88 -19.07
C HIS A 198 -30.16 4.71 -17.58
N VAL A 199 -30.71 3.55 -17.23
CA VAL A 199 -30.84 3.10 -15.84
C VAL A 199 -29.85 1.96 -15.57
N TYR A 200 -29.48 1.77 -14.30
CA TYR A 200 -28.52 0.74 -13.88
C TYR A 200 -28.83 -0.65 -14.45
N GLU A 201 -30.09 -1.08 -14.40
CA GLU A 201 -30.53 -2.39 -14.86
C GLU A 201 -30.33 -2.61 -16.37
N ASP A 202 -30.50 -1.56 -17.18
CA ASP A 202 -30.25 -1.66 -18.62
C ASP A 202 -28.77 -1.96 -18.89
N ILE A 203 -27.87 -1.29 -18.18
CA ILE A 203 -26.43 -1.46 -18.32
C ILE A 203 -26.01 -2.85 -17.88
N MET A 204 -26.54 -3.33 -16.74
CA MET A 204 -26.27 -4.69 -16.27
C MET A 204 -26.76 -5.72 -17.29
N ARG A 205 -27.94 -5.55 -17.87
CA ARG A 205 -28.45 -6.43 -18.93
C ARG A 205 -27.58 -6.40 -20.19
N MET A 206 -27.15 -5.22 -20.65
CA MET A 206 -26.30 -5.05 -21.84
C MET A 206 -24.91 -5.65 -21.67
N THR A 207 -24.43 -5.78 -20.43
CA THR A 207 -23.12 -6.36 -20.11
C THR A 207 -23.21 -7.78 -19.57
N GLU A 208 -24.38 -8.41 -19.63
CA GLU A 208 -24.63 -9.74 -19.06
C GLU A 208 -24.16 -9.83 -17.59
N ASN A 209 -24.52 -8.82 -16.80
CA ASN A 209 -24.07 -8.59 -15.42
C ASN A 209 -22.54 -8.45 -15.28
N LEU A 210 -21.93 -7.62 -16.13
CA LEU A 210 -20.48 -7.42 -16.18
C LEU A 210 -19.72 -8.74 -16.38
N SER A 211 -20.15 -9.52 -17.37
CA SER A 211 -19.52 -10.77 -17.79
C SER A 211 -18.10 -10.56 -18.32
N GLU A 212 -17.25 -11.58 -18.16
CA GLU A 212 -15.84 -11.57 -18.60
C GLU A 212 -15.67 -11.26 -20.09
N LYS A 213 -16.67 -11.60 -20.91
CA LYS A 213 -16.73 -11.28 -22.35
C LYS A 213 -16.56 -9.80 -22.67
N TYR A 214 -16.95 -8.93 -21.74
CA TYR A 214 -16.92 -7.48 -21.94
C TYR A 214 -15.66 -6.83 -21.35
N ILE A 215 -14.75 -7.60 -20.72
CA ILE A 215 -13.53 -7.07 -20.14
C ILE A 215 -12.61 -6.53 -21.23
N ILE A 216 -12.13 -5.31 -21.03
CA ILE A 216 -11.15 -4.65 -21.90
C ILE A 216 -9.84 -4.33 -21.18
N GLY A 217 -9.78 -4.51 -19.86
CA GLY A 217 -8.55 -4.26 -19.10
C GLY A 217 -8.66 -4.62 -17.63
N TYR A 218 -7.50 -4.90 -17.04
CA TYR A 218 -7.34 -5.13 -15.61
C TYR A 218 -6.41 -4.05 -15.02
N GLY A 219 -6.89 -3.40 -13.97
CA GLY A 219 -6.11 -2.53 -13.09
C GLY A 219 -5.70 -3.27 -11.81
N ALA A 220 -4.86 -2.65 -11.00
CA ALA A 220 -4.41 -3.23 -9.72
C ALA A 220 -5.57 -3.45 -8.74
N SER A 221 -6.58 -2.58 -8.79
CA SER A 221 -7.73 -2.53 -7.88
C SER A 221 -9.08 -2.54 -8.61
N SER A 222 -9.08 -2.80 -9.93
CA SER A 222 -10.27 -2.67 -10.76
C SER A 222 -10.30 -3.57 -11.98
N THR A 223 -11.50 -3.87 -12.47
CA THR A 223 -11.72 -4.44 -13.81
C THR A 223 -12.46 -3.41 -14.68
N VAL A 224 -12.04 -3.27 -15.94
CA VAL A 224 -12.67 -2.35 -16.89
C VAL A 224 -13.43 -3.14 -17.95
N TYR A 225 -14.69 -2.78 -18.16
CA TYR A 225 -15.60 -3.41 -19.12
C TYR A 225 -16.01 -2.42 -20.20
N LYS A 226 -16.21 -2.90 -21.43
CA LYS A 226 -16.84 -2.12 -22.50
C LYS A 226 -18.34 -2.38 -22.52
N CYS A 227 -19.14 -1.32 -22.55
CA CYS A 227 -20.58 -1.40 -22.76
C CYS A 227 -20.96 -0.51 -23.93
N VAL A 228 -21.74 -1.04 -24.87
CA VAL A 228 -22.37 -0.22 -25.92
C VAL A 228 -23.78 0.11 -25.46
N LEU A 229 -24.02 1.39 -25.20
CA LEU A 229 -25.30 1.89 -24.71
C LEU A 229 -26.38 1.83 -25.81
N LYS A 230 -27.67 1.97 -25.43
CA LYS A 230 -28.81 1.94 -26.37
C LYS A 230 -28.71 2.98 -27.50
N ASN A 231 -28.02 4.10 -27.25
CA ASN A 231 -27.74 5.14 -28.25
C ASN A 231 -26.53 4.80 -29.16
N CYS A 232 -26.05 3.56 -29.15
CA CYS A 232 -24.88 3.06 -29.86
C CYS A 232 -23.55 3.70 -29.46
N ARG A 233 -23.51 4.44 -28.34
CA ARG A 233 -22.27 5.02 -27.82
C ARG A 233 -21.56 4.03 -26.89
N PRO A 234 -20.27 3.74 -27.12
CA PRO A 234 -19.51 2.92 -26.20
C PRO A 234 -19.12 3.71 -24.94
N VAL A 235 -19.13 3.05 -23.79
CA VAL A 235 -18.62 3.53 -22.51
C VAL A 235 -17.70 2.49 -21.88
N ALA A 236 -16.73 2.95 -21.11
CA ALA A 236 -15.88 2.13 -20.27
C ALA A 236 -16.45 2.12 -18.85
N ILE A 237 -16.68 0.94 -18.29
CA ILE A 237 -17.19 0.74 -16.92
C ILE A 237 -16.02 0.22 -16.09
N LYS A 238 -15.51 1.03 -15.17
CA LYS A 238 -14.49 0.63 -14.20
C LYS A 238 -15.19 0.15 -12.93
N LYS A 239 -15.09 -1.15 -12.65
CA LYS A 239 -15.58 -1.77 -11.41
C LYS A 239 -14.42 -1.88 -10.43
N LEU A 240 -14.56 -1.24 -9.27
CA LEU A 240 -13.57 -1.30 -8.20
C LEU A 240 -13.80 -2.56 -7.34
N TYR A 241 -12.71 -3.19 -6.90
CA TYR A 241 -12.76 -4.38 -6.05
C TYR A 241 -13.23 -4.01 -4.63
N ALA A 242 -14.45 -4.42 -4.28
CA ALA A 242 -15.10 -4.09 -3.01
C ALA A 242 -14.36 -4.67 -1.78
N GLN A 243 -13.56 -5.73 -1.97
CA GLN A 243 -12.85 -6.40 -0.88
C GLN A 243 -11.64 -5.63 -0.31
N TYR A 244 -11.18 -4.56 -0.96
CA TYR A 244 -10.03 -3.77 -0.50
C TYR A 244 -10.49 -2.43 0.09
N PRO A 245 -10.16 -2.10 1.35
CA PRO A 245 -10.53 -0.80 1.96
C PRO A 245 -10.05 0.41 1.16
N GLN A 246 -8.95 0.27 0.41
CA GLN A 246 -8.38 1.32 -0.44
C GLN A 246 -9.28 1.66 -1.64
N SER A 247 -10.15 0.74 -2.09
CA SER A 247 -10.98 0.95 -3.28
C SER A 247 -12.05 2.04 -3.07
N LEU A 248 -12.56 2.19 -1.85
CA LEU A 248 -13.49 3.28 -1.53
C LEU A 248 -12.80 4.64 -1.61
N LYS A 249 -11.54 4.71 -1.17
CA LYS A 249 -10.74 5.94 -1.26
C LYS A 249 -10.42 6.30 -2.70
N GLU A 250 -10.07 5.31 -3.53
CA GLU A 250 -9.86 5.53 -4.96
C GLU A 250 -11.13 6.04 -5.64
N PHE A 251 -12.28 5.43 -5.33
CA PHE A 251 -13.58 5.87 -5.82
C PHE A 251 -13.86 7.33 -5.46
N GLN A 252 -13.70 7.71 -4.18
CA GLN A 252 -13.91 9.09 -3.72
C GLN A 252 -12.95 10.06 -4.41
N THR A 253 -11.68 9.67 -4.54
CA THR A 253 -10.66 10.50 -5.18
C THR A 253 -11.02 10.78 -6.65
N GLU A 254 -11.48 9.78 -7.40
CA GLU A 254 -11.93 9.95 -8.79
C GLU A 254 -13.14 10.91 -8.87
N LEU A 255 -14.11 10.78 -7.96
CA LEU A 255 -15.28 11.68 -7.93
C LEU A 255 -14.90 13.13 -7.60
N GLU A 256 -13.99 13.33 -6.64
CA GLU A 256 -13.55 14.66 -6.21
C GLU A 256 -12.63 15.33 -7.25
N THR A 257 -11.91 14.54 -8.05
CA THR A 257 -10.98 15.03 -9.08
C THR A 257 -11.61 15.01 -10.47
N VAL A 258 -11.48 13.91 -11.22
CA VAL A 258 -11.96 13.81 -12.60
C VAL A 258 -13.48 13.96 -12.72
N GLY A 259 -14.23 13.71 -11.64
CA GLY A 259 -15.67 13.98 -11.57
C GLY A 259 -16.05 15.47 -11.44
N SER A 260 -15.11 16.34 -11.06
CA SER A 260 -15.35 17.78 -10.84
C SER A 260 -14.69 18.70 -11.89
N ILE A 261 -13.83 18.15 -12.75
CA ILE A 261 -13.08 18.89 -13.76
C ILE A 261 -13.40 18.41 -15.18
N LYS A 262 -13.11 19.24 -16.19
CA LYS A 262 -13.30 18.88 -17.59
C LYS A 262 -12.25 19.53 -18.47
N HIS A 263 -11.54 18.72 -19.24
CA HIS A 263 -10.52 19.18 -20.17
C HIS A 263 -10.41 18.18 -21.33
N ARG A 264 -10.05 18.67 -22.52
CA ARG A 264 -10.03 17.86 -23.76
C ARG A 264 -9.05 16.68 -23.73
N ASN A 265 -8.01 16.78 -22.90
CA ASN A 265 -6.98 15.75 -22.76
C ASN A 265 -7.06 14.98 -21.43
N LEU A 266 -8.23 15.00 -20.78
CA LEU A 266 -8.54 14.18 -19.61
C LEU A 266 -9.73 13.30 -19.95
N VAL A 267 -9.75 12.05 -19.49
CA VAL A 267 -10.92 11.18 -19.67
C VAL A 267 -12.12 11.78 -18.94
N SER A 268 -13.28 11.82 -19.60
CA SER A 268 -14.50 12.36 -18.99
C SER A 268 -15.28 11.28 -18.22
N LEU A 269 -15.48 11.52 -16.92
CA LEU A 269 -16.40 10.73 -16.09
C LEU A 269 -17.86 11.10 -16.42
N GLN A 270 -18.61 10.15 -16.94
CA GLN A 270 -20.01 10.31 -17.36
C GLN A 270 -21.01 10.08 -16.23
N GLY A 271 -20.64 9.25 -15.25
CA GLY A 271 -21.48 8.90 -14.12
C GLY A 271 -20.81 7.89 -13.20
N TYR A 272 -21.50 7.54 -12.13
CA TYR A 272 -21.05 6.51 -11.18
C TYR A 272 -22.24 5.77 -10.60
N SER A 273 -22.00 4.57 -10.08
CA SER A 273 -23.01 3.84 -9.32
C SER A 273 -22.46 3.33 -8.00
N LEU A 274 -23.27 3.53 -6.96
CA LEU A 274 -23.06 2.94 -5.65
C LEU A 274 -23.89 1.66 -5.59
N SER A 275 -23.21 0.54 -5.40
CA SER A 275 -23.85 -0.77 -5.34
C SER A 275 -23.21 -1.63 -4.26
N PRO A 276 -24.00 -2.45 -3.54
CA PRO A 276 -23.47 -3.39 -2.55
C PRO A 276 -22.47 -4.41 -3.11
N VAL A 277 -22.52 -4.66 -4.42
CA VAL A 277 -21.63 -5.59 -5.12
C VAL A 277 -20.38 -4.92 -5.71
N GLY A 278 -20.20 -3.62 -5.47
CA GLY A 278 -19.02 -2.84 -5.87
C GLY A 278 -19.38 -1.51 -6.53
N ASN A 279 -18.52 -0.51 -6.30
CA ASN A 279 -18.68 0.81 -6.90
C ASN A 279 -18.26 0.80 -8.37
N LEU A 280 -19.08 1.44 -9.21
CA LEU A 280 -18.85 1.55 -10.65
C LEU A 280 -18.59 3.01 -11.04
N LEU A 281 -17.60 3.22 -11.90
CA LEU A 281 -17.30 4.50 -12.55
C LEU A 281 -17.52 4.33 -14.06
N PHE A 282 -18.24 5.26 -14.68
CA PHE A 282 -18.59 5.23 -16.09
C PHE A 282 -17.82 6.32 -16.82
N TYR A 283 -16.93 5.93 -17.72
CA TYR A 283 -16.09 6.84 -18.51
C TYR A 283 -16.44 6.77 -20.00
N GLU A 284 -16.09 7.82 -20.74
CA GLU A 284 -16.01 7.74 -22.19
C GLU A 284 -15.02 6.64 -22.61
N TYR A 285 -15.41 5.85 -23.62
CA TYR A 285 -14.58 4.79 -24.15
C TYR A 285 -13.58 5.33 -25.15
N MET A 286 -12.33 4.88 -25.04
CA MET A 286 -11.21 5.29 -25.90
C MET A 286 -10.88 4.15 -26.87
N GLU A 287 -11.11 4.37 -28.18
CA GLU A 287 -11.12 3.31 -29.18
C GLU A 287 -9.74 2.68 -29.44
N ASN A 288 -8.68 3.45 -29.29
CA ASN A 288 -7.33 2.99 -29.61
C ASN A 288 -6.62 2.34 -28.42
N GLY A 289 -7.23 2.33 -27.22
CA GLY A 289 -6.67 1.74 -26.01
C GLY A 289 -5.67 2.68 -25.33
N SER A 290 -4.74 2.12 -24.56
CA SER A 290 -3.67 2.92 -23.94
C SER A 290 -2.51 3.16 -24.90
N LEU A 291 -1.74 4.23 -24.65
CA LEU A 291 -0.52 4.51 -25.37
C LEU A 291 0.48 3.36 -25.25
N TRP A 292 0.54 2.72 -24.07
CA TRP A 292 1.39 1.54 -23.88
C TRP A 292 1.05 0.43 -24.89
N ASP A 293 -0.24 0.13 -25.08
CA ASP A 293 -0.70 -0.95 -25.97
C ASP A 293 -0.30 -0.67 -27.43
N VAL A 294 -0.39 0.60 -27.84
CA VAL A 294 -0.04 1.03 -29.19
C VAL A 294 1.47 1.00 -29.42
N LEU A 295 2.28 1.33 -28.43
CA LEU A 295 3.74 1.31 -28.52
C LEU A 295 4.32 -0.10 -28.46
N HIS A 296 3.80 -0.98 -27.60
CA HIS A 296 4.46 -2.24 -27.23
C HIS A 296 3.71 -3.51 -27.67
N GLU A 297 2.38 -3.51 -27.65
CA GLU A 297 1.57 -4.69 -28.00
C GLU A 297 1.26 -4.80 -29.51
N GLY A 298 1.65 -3.79 -30.29
CA GLY A 298 1.26 -3.60 -31.70
C GLY A 298 2.05 -4.33 -32.78
N GLN A 299 3.03 -5.19 -32.47
CA GLN A 299 3.91 -5.80 -33.50
C GLN A 299 3.20 -6.69 -34.55
N SER A 300 1.93 -7.07 -34.36
CA SER A 300 1.25 -7.96 -35.32
C SER A 300 0.15 -7.35 -36.18
N LYS A 301 -0.55 -6.25 -35.79
CA LYS A 301 -1.67 -5.71 -36.61
C LYS A 301 -2.00 -4.21 -36.52
N LYS A 302 -1.30 -3.38 -35.72
CA LYS A 302 -1.56 -1.92 -35.65
C LYS A 302 -0.44 -1.12 -36.31
N LYS A 303 -0.81 -0.13 -37.13
CA LYS A 303 0.10 0.80 -37.83
C LYS A 303 1.03 1.47 -36.80
N LYS A 304 2.35 1.36 -36.96
CA LYS A 304 3.31 2.08 -36.11
C LYS A 304 2.96 3.58 -36.11
N LEU A 305 2.90 4.19 -34.93
CA LEU A 305 2.67 5.64 -34.79
C LEU A 305 3.79 6.40 -35.49
N ASP A 306 3.41 7.25 -36.44
CA ASP A 306 4.34 8.20 -37.06
C ASP A 306 4.75 9.28 -36.05
N TRP A 307 5.82 10.00 -36.39
CA TRP A 307 6.37 11.03 -35.52
C TRP A 307 5.38 12.15 -35.23
N GLU A 308 4.58 12.55 -36.21
CA GLU A 308 3.60 13.62 -36.04
C GLU A 308 2.53 13.23 -35.01
N THR A 309 2.02 12.00 -35.07
CA THR A 309 1.05 11.49 -34.09
C THR A 309 1.70 11.36 -32.71
N ARG A 310 2.94 10.88 -32.61
CA ARG A 310 3.67 10.83 -31.33
C ARG A 310 3.84 12.22 -30.71
N LEU A 311 4.18 13.22 -31.51
CA LEU A 311 4.31 14.61 -31.06
C LEU A 311 2.97 15.19 -30.61
N ARG A 312 1.87 14.88 -31.32
CA ARG A 312 0.52 15.28 -30.93
C ARG A 312 0.10 14.66 -29.60
N ILE A 313 0.39 13.37 -29.41
CA ILE A 313 0.15 12.65 -28.15
C ILE A 313 0.95 13.27 -27.01
N ALA A 314 2.24 13.56 -27.22
CA ALA A 314 3.06 14.25 -26.23
C ALA A 314 2.42 15.58 -25.85
N LEU A 315 2.14 16.43 -26.85
CA LEU A 315 1.57 17.76 -26.64
C LEU A 315 0.25 17.72 -25.87
N GLY A 316 -0.69 16.88 -26.28
CA GLY A 316 -2.00 16.79 -25.61
C GLY A 316 -1.89 16.27 -24.18
N ALA A 317 -1.04 15.26 -23.92
CA ALA A 317 -0.80 14.79 -22.55
C ALA A 317 -0.17 15.87 -21.66
N ALA A 318 0.78 16.67 -22.19
CA ALA A 318 1.35 17.82 -21.49
C ALA A 318 0.29 18.90 -21.20
N GLN A 319 -0.60 19.19 -22.15
CA GLN A 319 -1.72 20.13 -21.96
C GLN A 319 -2.66 19.65 -20.85
N GLY A 320 -2.98 18.35 -20.81
CA GLY A 320 -3.76 17.75 -19.72
C GLY A 320 -3.10 17.93 -18.35
N LEU A 321 -1.79 17.67 -18.23
CA LEU A 321 -1.05 17.87 -16.98
C LEU A 321 -0.96 19.35 -16.57
N ALA A 322 -0.68 20.23 -17.53
CA ALA A 322 -0.60 21.66 -17.29
C ALA A 322 -1.92 22.20 -16.73
N TYR A 323 -3.06 21.77 -17.29
CA TYR A 323 -4.38 22.10 -16.75
C TYR A 323 -4.53 21.67 -15.28
N LEU A 324 -4.16 20.43 -14.94
CA LEU A 324 -4.24 19.93 -13.56
C LEU A 324 -3.36 20.73 -12.58
N HIS A 325 -2.18 21.17 -13.02
CA HIS A 325 -1.19 21.85 -12.17
C HIS A 325 -1.42 23.35 -12.04
N HIS A 326 -1.96 23.99 -13.07
CA HIS A 326 -1.97 25.45 -13.18
C HIS A 326 -3.37 26.06 -13.27
N ASP A 327 -4.35 25.34 -13.83
CA ASP A 327 -5.70 25.85 -14.03
C ASP A 327 -6.69 25.35 -12.96
N CYS A 328 -6.40 24.20 -12.35
CA CYS A 328 -7.18 23.68 -11.21
C CYS A 328 -6.81 24.37 -9.88
N SER A 329 -7.82 24.71 -9.08
CA SER A 329 -7.66 25.24 -7.72
C SER A 329 -8.58 24.50 -6.74
N PRO A 330 -8.05 23.66 -5.81
CA PRO A 330 -6.62 23.40 -5.58
C PRO A 330 -5.95 22.66 -6.76
N ARG A 331 -4.61 22.75 -6.85
CA ARG A 331 -3.83 22.05 -7.87
C ARG A 331 -4.03 20.55 -7.69
N ILE A 332 -4.12 19.81 -8.79
CA ILE A 332 -4.30 18.36 -8.75
C ILE A 332 -3.00 17.71 -9.20
N ILE A 333 -2.42 16.86 -8.36
CA ILE A 333 -1.24 16.07 -8.69
C ILE A 333 -1.72 14.64 -8.99
N HIS A 334 -1.48 14.17 -10.21
CA HIS A 334 -1.99 12.90 -10.73
C HIS A 334 -1.36 11.69 -10.03
N ARG A 335 -0.05 11.73 -9.77
CA ARG A 335 0.78 10.71 -9.08
C ARG A 335 0.99 9.39 -9.80
N ASP A 336 0.18 9.06 -10.81
CA ASP A 336 0.36 7.85 -11.62
C ASP A 336 0.42 8.14 -13.12
N VAL A 337 1.19 9.15 -13.53
CA VAL A 337 1.40 9.43 -14.96
C VAL A 337 2.29 8.34 -15.56
N LYS A 338 1.77 7.62 -16.55
CA LYS A 338 2.47 6.57 -17.29
C LYS A 338 1.77 6.31 -18.63
N SER A 339 2.44 5.67 -19.58
CA SER A 339 1.87 5.37 -20.90
C SER A 339 0.60 4.50 -20.84
N LYS A 340 0.46 3.63 -19.83
CA LYS A 340 -0.77 2.84 -19.60
C LYS A 340 -1.97 3.68 -19.17
N ASN A 341 -1.73 4.85 -18.57
CA ASN A 341 -2.76 5.78 -18.08
C ASN A 341 -2.99 6.97 -19.04
N ILE A 342 -2.46 6.89 -20.27
CA ILE A 342 -2.77 7.81 -21.36
C ILE A 342 -3.55 7.00 -22.38
N LEU A 343 -4.86 7.22 -22.44
CA LEU A 343 -5.73 6.56 -23.40
C LEU A 343 -5.82 7.38 -24.69
N LEU A 344 -6.07 6.70 -25.80
CA LEU A 344 -6.14 7.29 -27.13
C LEU A 344 -7.54 7.09 -27.70
N ASP A 345 -8.21 8.18 -28.07
CA ASP A 345 -9.48 8.12 -28.77
C ASP A 345 -9.31 7.66 -30.22
N LYS A 346 -10.40 7.56 -30.97
CA LYS A 346 -10.42 7.21 -32.41
C LYS A 346 -9.45 8.03 -33.29
N ASP A 347 -9.16 9.28 -32.93
CA ASP A 347 -8.33 10.22 -33.70
C ASP A 347 -6.89 10.26 -33.16
N TYR A 348 -6.55 9.36 -32.21
CA TYR A 348 -5.28 9.29 -31.49
C TYR A 348 -5.01 10.53 -30.62
N GLU A 349 -6.05 11.25 -30.20
CA GLU A 349 -5.92 12.31 -29.21
C GLU A 349 -5.75 11.71 -27.79
N PRO A 350 -4.78 12.23 -27.01
CA PRO A 350 -4.44 11.66 -25.71
C PRO A 350 -5.38 12.15 -24.61
N HIS A 351 -5.77 11.22 -23.73
CA HIS A 351 -6.62 11.47 -22.58
C HIS A 351 -6.02 10.80 -21.33
N LEU A 352 -5.62 11.61 -20.33
CA LEU A 352 -5.14 11.08 -19.05
C LEU A 352 -6.28 10.46 -18.25
N THR A 353 -6.01 9.31 -17.63
CA THR A 353 -6.96 8.53 -16.85
C THR A 353 -6.36 8.01 -15.54
N ASP A 354 -7.18 7.33 -14.73
CA ASP A 354 -6.81 6.72 -13.45
C ASP A 354 -6.36 7.72 -12.37
N PHE A 355 -7.31 8.57 -11.95
CA PHE A 355 -7.11 9.54 -10.88
C PHE A 355 -7.28 8.95 -9.48
N GLY A 356 -7.44 7.62 -9.34
CA GLY A 356 -7.70 6.95 -8.06
C GLY A 356 -6.69 7.23 -6.94
N ILE A 357 -5.47 7.61 -7.27
CA ILE A 357 -4.47 8.02 -6.27
C ILE A 357 -4.12 9.51 -6.30
N ALA A 358 -4.79 10.31 -7.13
CA ALA A 358 -4.53 11.73 -7.28
C ALA A 358 -4.65 12.49 -5.95
N LYS A 359 -3.98 13.64 -5.86
CA LYS A 359 -3.92 14.41 -4.62
C LYS A 359 -4.01 15.91 -4.88
N SER A 360 -4.90 16.56 -4.15
CA SER A 360 -5.02 18.01 -4.16
C SER A 360 -3.91 18.67 -3.34
N LEU A 361 -3.26 19.68 -3.94
CA LEU A 361 -2.26 20.53 -3.31
C LEU A 361 -2.79 21.98 -3.30
N CYS A 362 -2.92 22.55 -2.10
CA CYS A 362 -3.32 23.94 -1.95
C CYS A 362 -2.31 24.87 -2.65
N VAL A 363 -2.80 25.89 -3.36
CA VAL A 363 -1.99 26.83 -4.15
C VAL A 363 -0.94 27.56 -3.28
N SER A 364 -1.22 27.77 -2.00
CA SER A 364 -0.27 28.40 -1.06
C SER A 364 0.87 27.49 -0.61
N LYS A 365 0.80 26.18 -0.89
CA LYS A 365 1.83 25.20 -0.50
C LYS A 365 2.72 24.85 -1.69
N THR A 366 3.99 24.62 -1.41
CA THR A 366 4.98 24.14 -2.40
C THR A 366 4.99 22.63 -2.56
N HIS A 367 4.54 21.90 -1.53
CA HIS A 367 4.44 20.44 -1.53
C HIS A 367 3.41 19.98 -0.49
N THR A 368 3.03 18.71 -0.59
CA THR A 368 2.28 18.00 0.45
C THR A 368 3.04 16.74 0.86
N SER A 369 3.21 16.54 2.17
CA SER A 369 3.74 15.28 2.69
C SER A 369 2.69 14.17 2.56
N THR A 370 3.06 13.03 1.99
CA THR A 370 2.15 11.91 1.76
C THR A 370 2.91 10.62 1.52
N TYR A 371 2.29 9.47 1.85
CA TYR A 371 2.82 8.16 1.46
C TYR A 371 3.17 8.11 -0.02
N VAL A 372 4.29 7.51 -0.36
CA VAL A 372 4.71 7.30 -1.75
C VAL A 372 3.73 6.34 -2.42
N MET A 373 3.09 6.81 -3.49
CA MET A 373 2.25 5.99 -4.36
C MET A 373 2.54 6.38 -5.81
N GLY A 374 2.36 5.43 -6.72
CA GLY A 374 2.66 5.57 -8.14
C GLY A 374 3.25 4.27 -8.68
N THR A 375 3.56 4.25 -9.96
CA THR A 375 4.13 3.06 -10.62
C THR A 375 5.64 3.07 -10.61
N ILE A 376 6.25 1.97 -10.14
CA ILE A 376 7.71 1.78 -10.15
C ILE A 376 8.26 2.01 -11.57
N GLY A 377 9.33 2.79 -11.69
CA GLY A 377 9.89 3.23 -12.97
C GLY A 377 9.44 4.64 -13.40
N TYR A 378 8.26 5.08 -12.96
CA TYR A 378 7.73 6.43 -13.23
C TYR A 378 7.80 7.36 -12.03
N ILE A 379 7.96 6.84 -10.81
CA ILE A 379 8.00 7.64 -9.58
C ILE A 379 9.22 8.57 -9.58
N ASP A 380 8.96 9.84 -9.34
CA ASP A 380 9.96 10.86 -9.06
C ASP A 380 10.88 10.46 -7.89
N PRO A 381 12.21 10.40 -8.11
CA PRO A 381 13.16 10.00 -7.06
C PRO A 381 13.18 10.95 -5.86
N GLU A 382 12.91 12.25 -6.06
CA GLU A 382 12.82 13.20 -4.95
C GLU A 382 11.58 12.91 -4.11
N TYR A 383 10.43 12.72 -4.74
CA TYR A 383 9.21 12.32 -4.05
C TYR A 383 9.37 10.97 -3.34
N ALA A 384 9.95 9.97 -4.01
CA ALA A 384 10.23 8.65 -3.42
C ALA A 384 11.10 8.75 -2.15
N ARG A 385 12.08 9.64 -2.16
CA ARG A 385 13.04 9.83 -1.06
C ARG A 385 12.48 10.66 0.10
N THR A 386 11.73 11.71 -0.22
CA THR A 386 11.34 12.74 0.76
C THR A 386 9.90 12.60 1.24
N SER A 387 9.08 11.81 0.54
CA SER A 387 7.61 11.77 0.70
C SER A 387 6.95 13.14 0.51
N ARG A 388 7.66 14.12 -0.09
CA ARG A 388 7.13 15.44 -0.44
C ARG A 388 6.67 15.41 -1.88
N LEU A 389 5.36 15.42 -2.06
CA LEU A 389 4.74 15.43 -3.36
C LEU A 389 4.46 16.86 -3.81
N ASN A 390 4.82 17.18 -5.05
CA ASN A 390 4.44 18.40 -5.74
C ASN A 390 4.16 18.11 -7.23
N GLU A 391 3.82 19.13 -8.00
CA GLU A 391 3.52 18.98 -9.43
C GLU A 391 4.74 18.52 -10.26
N LYS A 392 5.97 18.75 -9.78
CA LYS A 392 7.20 18.30 -10.45
C LYS A 392 7.34 16.78 -10.45
N SER A 393 6.70 16.10 -9.51
CA SER A 393 6.66 14.63 -9.50
C SER A 393 5.93 14.09 -10.72
N ASP A 394 4.81 14.70 -11.13
CA ASP A 394 4.12 14.35 -12.38
C ASP A 394 4.95 14.72 -13.63
N VAL A 395 5.68 15.84 -13.58
CA VAL A 395 6.57 16.26 -14.68
C VAL A 395 7.69 15.24 -14.90
N TYR A 396 8.27 14.70 -13.83
CA TYR A 396 9.25 13.62 -13.93
C TYR A 396 8.63 12.37 -14.57
N SER A 397 7.48 11.92 -14.07
CA SER A 397 6.78 10.76 -14.60
C SER A 397 6.41 10.94 -16.09
N TYR A 398 5.99 12.13 -16.48
CA TYR A 398 5.74 12.49 -17.87
C TYR A 398 7.02 12.47 -18.73
N GLY A 399 8.17 12.87 -18.18
CA GLY A 399 9.46 12.72 -18.84
C GLY A 399 9.78 11.27 -19.24
N ILE A 400 9.40 10.29 -18.42
CA ILE A 400 9.53 8.87 -18.77
C ILE A 400 8.61 8.49 -19.93
N VAL A 401 7.37 8.99 -19.94
CA VAL A 401 6.44 8.79 -21.08
C VAL A 401 7.02 9.37 -22.37
N LEU A 402 7.68 10.54 -22.31
CA LEU A 402 8.35 11.11 -23.47
C LEU A 402 9.49 10.22 -23.98
N LEU A 403 10.26 9.59 -23.08
CA LEU A 403 11.28 8.62 -23.48
C LEU A 403 10.66 7.43 -24.21
N GLU A 404 9.55 6.87 -23.70
CA GLU A 404 8.82 5.78 -24.37
C GLU A 404 8.30 6.18 -25.76
N LEU A 405 7.88 7.43 -25.94
CA LEU A 405 7.48 7.96 -27.25
C LEU A 405 8.67 8.14 -28.21
N LEU A 406 9.90 8.25 -27.72
CA LEU A 406 11.10 8.45 -28.53
C LEU A 406 11.81 7.14 -28.88
N THR A 407 11.74 6.15 -28.00
CA THR A 407 12.29 4.80 -28.21
C THR A 407 11.29 3.89 -28.94
#